data_AF-A0A9D8J7R5-F1
#
_entry.id   AF-A0A9D8J7R5-F1
#
_cell.length_a   1.000
_cell.length_b   1.000
_cell.length_c   1.000
_cell.angle_alpha   90.00
_cell.angle_beta   90.00
_cell.angle_gamma   90.00
#
_symmetry.space_group_name_H-M   'P 1'
#
loop_
_entity.id
_entity.type
_entity.pdbx_description
1 polymer ?
#
loop_
_entity_poly.entity_id
_entity_poly.type
_entity_poly.pdbx_seq_one_letter_code
_entity_poly.pdbx_strand_id
1 'polypeptide(L)'
;MDSDGGPRRNAPDLTIVRRVGERAACTGVARCPEHSTRRRMSVNPKPLNWTRHLLRVSVVVVLMHGLTIWAVPRLIMDRIIDLVTADSSLERANGVTLPPPTDHTQRRIVTPSPDLLYATCFFDLADGPIRVTLSTDYPRYWSIALYASTSDNFSVVNDRNAPSGRVDLTVVAPGHNAATSTLQNDETRVVVSPTRRGMLLMRLLVNDDPAVRSAAEVARRSLRCSR
;
A
#
# COMPACT_ATOMS: atom_id res chain seq x y z
N MET A 1 -40.76 -34.12 3.24
CA MET A 1 -41.17 -33.57 1.93
C MET A 1 -40.14 -32.53 1.52
N ASP A 2 -40.03 -32.29 0.21
CA ASP A 2 -39.06 -31.48 -0.54
C ASP A 2 -37.86 -32.26 -1.10
N SER A 3 -37.91 -32.74 -2.34
CA SER A 3 -38.03 -32.07 -3.65
C SER A 3 -36.70 -31.52 -4.16
N ASP A 4 -36.06 -32.36 -4.98
CA ASP A 4 -35.57 -32.08 -6.34
C ASP A 4 -34.45 -31.03 -6.60
N GLY A 5 -33.57 -31.38 -7.56
CA GLY A 5 -32.80 -30.42 -8.35
C GLY A 5 -31.29 -30.31 -8.12
N GLY A 6 -30.49 -31.13 -8.80
CA GLY A 6 -29.06 -30.84 -9.05
C GLY A 6 -28.83 -30.03 -10.34
N PRO A 7 -27.59 -29.58 -10.63
CA PRO A 7 -27.17 -29.33 -12.01
C PRO A 7 -25.97 -30.19 -12.44
N ARG A 8 -26.28 -31.10 -13.37
CA ARG A 8 -25.58 -31.45 -14.63
C ARG A 8 -24.05 -31.30 -14.65
N ARG A 9 -23.35 -32.44 -14.54
CA ARG A 9 -22.08 -32.65 -15.26
C ARG A 9 -22.37 -33.45 -16.52
N ASN A 10 -22.13 -32.82 -17.67
CA ASN A 10 -22.27 -33.41 -19.00
C ASN A 10 -21.35 -34.63 -19.13
N ALA A 11 -21.94 -35.83 -19.13
CA ALA A 11 -21.28 -37.04 -19.59
C ALA A 11 -21.34 -37.09 -21.12
N PRO A 12 -20.26 -37.47 -21.82
CA PRO A 12 -20.31 -37.67 -23.26
C PRO A 12 -21.12 -38.94 -23.60
N ASP A 13 -22.04 -38.76 -24.53
CA ASP A 13 -22.93 -39.75 -25.13
C ASP A 13 -22.13 -40.90 -25.77
N LEU A 14 -22.49 -42.14 -25.43
CA LEU A 14 -21.82 -43.36 -25.84
C LEU A 14 -22.82 -44.22 -26.60
N THR A 15 -23.01 -43.88 -27.89
CA THR A 15 -23.88 -44.66 -28.78
C THR A 15 -23.18 -45.97 -29.14
N ILE A 16 -23.58 -47.07 -28.47
CA ILE A 16 -23.09 -48.42 -28.76
C ILE A 16 -23.99 -49.06 -29.82
N VAL A 17 -23.52 -49.12 -31.07
CA VAL A 17 -24.16 -49.92 -32.13
C VAL A 17 -23.70 -51.37 -31.99
N ARG A 18 -24.61 -52.27 -31.57
CA ARG A 18 -24.36 -53.70 -31.37
C ARG A 18 -24.69 -54.47 -32.65
N ARG A 19 -23.69 -54.93 -33.40
CA ARG A 19 -23.88 -55.86 -34.53
C ARG A 19 -23.86 -57.30 -33.98
N VAL A 20 -24.97 -58.03 -34.14
CA VAL A 20 -25.12 -59.44 -33.73
C VAL A 20 -24.41 -60.32 -34.76
N GLY A 21 -23.45 -61.14 -34.30
CA GLY A 21 -22.76 -62.14 -35.11
C GLY A 21 -23.23 -63.55 -34.72
N GLU A 22 -23.54 -64.37 -35.72
CA GLU A 22 -23.97 -65.77 -35.63
C GLU A 22 -22.98 -66.67 -34.89
N ARG A 23 -23.50 -67.64 -34.12
CA ARG A 23 -22.73 -68.66 -33.40
C ARG A 23 -22.43 -69.84 -34.32
N ALA A 24 -21.16 -70.14 -34.55
CA ALA A 24 -20.74 -71.43 -35.09
C ALA A 24 -20.50 -72.43 -33.95
N ALA A 25 -21.07 -73.64 -34.06
CA ALA A 25 -20.91 -74.74 -33.12
C ALA A 25 -19.55 -75.45 -33.30
N CYS A 26 -18.90 -75.85 -32.20
CA CYS A 26 -17.64 -76.61 -32.21
C CYS A 26 -17.89 -78.06 -31.80
N THR A 27 -17.67 -79.01 -32.70
CA THR A 27 -17.60 -80.45 -32.43
C THR A 27 -16.25 -80.98 -32.93
N GLY A 28 -15.38 -81.44 -32.03
CA GLY A 28 -14.13 -82.16 -32.37
C GLY A 28 -12.82 -81.54 -31.85
N VAL A 29 -11.84 -82.41 -31.60
CA VAL A 29 -10.59 -82.24 -30.81
C VAL A 29 -9.52 -81.36 -31.49
N ALA A 30 -9.84 -80.12 -31.87
CA ALA A 30 -8.84 -79.14 -32.33
C ALA A 30 -9.07 -77.77 -31.66
N ARG A 31 -7.99 -77.18 -31.14
CA ARG A 31 -7.98 -75.92 -30.35
C ARG A 31 -8.79 -74.80 -31.05
N CYS A 32 -9.73 -74.21 -30.32
CA CYS A 32 -10.35 -72.94 -30.73
C CYS A 32 -9.29 -71.82 -30.76
N PRO A 33 -9.24 -70.98 -31.80
CA PRO A 33 -8.41 -69.79 -31.79
C PRO A 33 -9.04 -68.74 -30.86
N GLU A 34 -8.23 -68.21 -29.95
CA GLU A 34 -8.63 -67.19 -28.99
C GLU A 34 -8.86 -65.86 -29.72
N HIS A 35 -10.13 -65.52 -30.00
CA HIS A 35 -10.50 -64.23 -30.56
C HIS A 35 -10.48 -63.13 -29.47
N SER A 36 -9.29 -62.63 -29.14
CA SER A 36 -9.15 -61.42 -28.31
C SER A 36 -9.43 -60.18 -29.18
N THR A 37 -10.69 -59.76 -29.28
CA THR A 37 -11.02 -58.46 -29.89
C THR A 37 -10.87 -57.33 -28.85
N ARG A 38 -9.62 -56.96 -28.53
CA ARG A 38 -9.36 -55.69 -27.82
C ARG A 38 -9.66 -54.53 -28.76
N ARG A 39 -10.87 -53.96 -28.64
CA ARG A 39 -11.22 -52.70 -29.30
C ARG A 39 -10.41 -51.58 -28.66
N ARG A 40 -9.31 -51.17 -29.30
CA ARG A 40 -8.42 -50.11 -28.82
C ARG A 40 -9.18 -48.78 -28.91
N MET A 41 -9.67 -48.26 -27.77
CA MET A 41 -10.18 -46.89 -27.68
C MET A 41 -9.01 -45.94 -27.98
N SER A 42 -9.05 -45.30 -29.14
CA SER A 42 -8.15 -44.21 -29.51
C SER A 42 -8.63 -42.93 -28.81
N VAL A 43 -8.18 -42.71 -27.58
CA VAL A 43 -8.28 -41.37 -26.97
C VAL A 43 -7.24 -40.51 -27.66
N ASN A 44 -7.68 -39.48 -28.37
CA ASN A 44 -6.81 -38.53 -29.04
C ASN A 44 -6.71 -37.27 -28.14
N PRO A 45 -5.73 -37.19 -27.21
CA PRO A 45 -5.62 -36.04 -26.32
C PRO A 45 -5.28 -34.80 -27.16
N LYS A 46 -6.11 -33.76 -27.07
CA LYS A 46 -5.76 -32.44 -27.63
C LYS A 46 -4.46 -32.00 -26.95
N PRO A 47 -3.43 -31.53 -27.70
CA PRO A 47 -2.19 -31.10 -27.09
C PRO A 47 -2.49 -29.91 -26.18
N LEU A 48 -2.22 -30.08 -24.88
CA LEU A 48 -2.38 -29.01 -23.91
C LEU A 48 -1.43 -27.88 -24.30
N ASN A 49 -1.99 -26.73 -24.67
CA ASN A 49 -1.21 -25.61 -25.18
C ASN A 49 -0.59 -24.81 -24.03
N TRP A 50 0.42 -25.42 -23.39
CA TRP A 50 1.11 -24.91 -22.21
C TRP A 50 1.60 -23.46 -22.37
N THR A 51 2.02 -23.07 -23.57
CA THR A 51 2.46 -21.69 -23.85
C THR A 51 1.35 -20.67 -23.63
N ARG A 52 0.10 -20.99 -24.04
CA ARG A 52 -1.06 -20.12 -23.78
C ARG A 52 -1.39 -20.02 -22.30
N HIS A 53 -1.25 -21.11 -21.56
CA HIS A 53 -1.50 -21.11 -20.11
C HIS A 53 -0.42 -20.33 -19.36
N LEU A 54 0.86 -20.53 -19.69
CA LEU A 54 1.98 -19.77 -19.13
C LEU A 54 1.82 -18.27 -19.43
N LEU A 55 1.51 -17.90 -20.66
CA LEU A 55 1.30 -16.51 -21.03
C LEU A 55 0.16 -15.86 -20.23
N ARG A 56 -0.97 -16.56 -20.05
CA ARG A 56 -2.08 -16.07 -19.22
C ARG A 56 -1.66 -15.86 -17.77
N VAL A 57 -0.94 -16.82 -17.18
CA VAL A 57 -0.46 -16.71 -15.79
C VAL A 57 0.52 -15.55 -15.66
N SER A 58 1.48 -15.42 -16.57
CA SER A 58 2.45 -14.32 -16.57
C SER A 58 1.77 -12.95 -16.65
N VAL A 59 0.76 -12.80 -17.51
CA VAL A 59 -0.03 -11.55 -17.60
C VAL A 59 -0.71 -11.24 -16.25
N VAL A 60 -1.37 -12.23 -15.64
CA VAL A 60 -2.03 -12.04 -14.33
C VAL A 60 -1.02 -11.65 -13.25
N VAL A 61 0.13 -12.31 -13.20
CA VAL A 61 1.20 -12.02 -12.23
C VAL A 61 1.73 -10.60 -12.40
N VAL A 62 2.04 -10.19 -13.63
CA VAL A 62 2.55 -8.85 -13.90
C VAL A 62 1.54 -7.77 -13.53
N LEU A 63 0.25 -7.97 -13.88
CA LEU A 63 -0.81 -7.04 -13.51
C LEU A 63 -1.01 -6.95 -12.01
N MET A 64 -1.08 -8.10 -11.32
CA MET A 64 -1.24 -8.15 -9.87
C MET A 64 -0.05 -7.51 -9.16
N HIS A 65 1.17 -7.78 -9.62
CA HIS A 65 2.39 -7.19 -9.07
C HIS A 65 2.41 -5.67 -9.24
N GLY A 66 2.14 -5.18 -10.45
CA GLY A 66 2.06 -3.74 -10.72
C GLY A 66 0.98 -3.05 -9.91
N LEU A 67 -0.21 -3.67 -9.82
CA LEU A 67 -1.31 -3.18 -8.99
C LEU A 67 -0.91 -3.15 -7.51
N THR A 68 -0.20 -4.16 -7.02
CA THR A 68 0.23 -4.23 -5.61
C THR A 68 1.23 -3.13 -5.29
N ILE A 69 2.26 -2.94 -6.12
CA ILE A 69 3.25 -1.86 -5.94
C ILE A 69 2.56 -0.48 -5.95
N TRP A 70 1.57 -0.30 -6.81
CA TRP A 70 0.82 0.95 -6.88
C TRP A 70 -0.15 1.12 -5.70
N ALA A 71 -0.91 0.10 -5.33
CA ALA A 71 -1.99 0.23 -4.35
C ALA A 71 -1.48 0.23 -2.90
N VAL A 72 -0.48 -0.58 -2.57
CA VAL A 72 -0.06 -0.81 -1.18
C VAL A 72 0.39 0.47 -0.47
N PRO A 73 1.27 1.32 -1.02
CA PRO A 73 1.69 2.55 -0.33
C PRO A 73 0.52 3.50 -0.06
N ARG A 74 -0.38 3.62 -1.03
CA ARG A 74 -1.57 4.49 -0.96
C ARG A 74 -2.52 4.02 0.14
N LEU A 75 -2.82 2.72 0.16
CA LEU A 75 -3.71 2.14 1.15
C LEU A 75 -3.13 2.21 2.57
N ILE A 76 -1.83 1.93 2.73
CA ILE A 76 -1.17 2.03 4.04
C ILE A 76 -1.21 3.46 4.55
N MET A 77 -0.85 4.44 3.72
CA MET A 77 -0.82 5.84 4.12
C MET A 77 -2.21 6.36 4.49
N ASP A 78 -3.24 6.08 3.69
CA ASP A 78 -4.61 6.49 4.02
C ASP A 78 -5.05 5.91 5.37
N ARG A 79 -4.74 4.63 5.64
CA ARG A 79 -5.03 4.01 6.94
C ARG A 79 -4.22 4.59 8.08
N ILE A 80 -2.93 4.90 7.90
CA ILE A 80 -2.12 5.55 8.94
C ILE A 80 -2.72 6.92 9.29
N ILE A 81 -3.10 7.71 8.28
CA ILE A 81 -3.72 9.02 8.49
C ILE A 81 -4.98 8.85 9.35
N ASP A 82 -5.89 7.96 8.97
CA ASP A 82 -7.15 7.76 9.69
C ASP A 82 -6.91 7.22 11.11
N LEU A 83 -6.01 6.24 11.27
CA LEU A 83 -5.70 5.63 12.58
C LEU A 83 -5.07 6.62 13.56
N VAL A 84 -4.13 7.45 13.11
CA VAL A 84 -3.45 8.40 13.99
C VAL A 84 -4.36 9.60 14.30
N THR A 85 -5.11 10.08 13.32
CA THR A 85 -6.06 11.20 13.53
C THR A 85 -7.19 10.82 14.47
N ALA A 86 -7.68 9.57 14.42
CA ALA A 86 -8.73 9.08 15.32
C ALA A 86 -8.23 8.73 16.74
N ASP A 87 -6.93 8.56 16.94
CA ASP A 87 -6.40 8.13 18.24
C ASP A 87 -6.35 9.29 19.25
N SER A 88 -7.34 9.35 20.14
CA SER A 88 -7.45 10.38 21.18
C SER A 88 -6.40 10.26 22.30
N SER A 89 -5.66 9.16 22.40
CA SER A 89 -4.62 8.99 23.43
C SER A 89 -3.36 9.80 23.13
N LEU A 90 -3.16 10.20 21.88
CA LEU A 90 -2.02 10.99 21.46
C LEU A 90 -2.20 12.47 21.84
N GLU A 91 -1.18 13.04 22.48
CA GLU A 91 -1.14 14.47 22.76
C GLU A 91 -1.23 15.25 21.44
N ARG A 92 -2.04 16.32 21.44
CA ARG A 92 -2.21 17.22 20.31
C ARG A 92 -2.03 18.66 20.76
N ALA A 93 -1.23 19.41 20.03
CA ALA A 93 -1.05 20.84 20.22
C ALA A 93 -0.90 21.52 18.86
N ASN A 94 -1.53 22.68 18.67
CA ASN A 94 -1.41 23.48 17.44
C ASN A 94 -1.69 22.70 16.13
N GLY A 95 -2.63 21.75 16.14
CA GLY A 95 -2.93 20.90 14.97
C GLY A 95 -1.87 19.82 14.67
N VAL A 96 -0.92 19.63 15.58
CA VAL A 96 0.15 18.64 15.49
C VAL A 96 -0.09 17.55 16.52
N THR A 97 0.13 16.30 16.13
CA THR A 97 0.16 15.14 17.00
C THR A 97 1.58 14.92 17.51
N LEU A 98 1.71 14.67 18.81
CA LEU A 98 2.95 14.57 19.55
C LEU A 98 3.09 13.17 20.16
N PRO A 99 3.57 12.16 19.39
CA PRO A 99 3.82 10.83 19.94
C PRO A 99 4.78 10.85 21.13
N PRO A 100 4.66 9.91 22.08
CA PRO A 100 5.66 9.76 23.13
C PRO A 100 7.03 9.39 22.53
N PRO A 101 8.13 9.63 23.27
CA PRO A 101 9.45 9.16 22.89
C PRO A 101 9.44 7.65 22.59
N THR A 102 10.17 7.23 21.57
CA THR A 102 10.26 5.82 21.18
C THR A 102 10.91 4.99 22.29
N ASP A 103 10.30 3.85 22.61
CA ASP A 103 10.88 2.84 23.48
C ASP A 103 10.80 1.43 22.86
N HIS A 104 11.31 0.44 23.58
CA HIS A 104 11.36 -0.97 23.15
C HIS A 104 9.96 -1.63 23.01
N THR A 105 8.91 -0.99 23.52
CA THR A 105 7.53 -1.48 23.45
C THR A 105 6.78 -0.92 22.24
N GLN A 106 7.31 0.11 21.57
CA GLN A 106 6.65 0.75 20.43
C GLN A 106 6.50 -0.21 19.24
N ARG A 107 5.24 -0.56 18.90
CA ARG A 107 4.90 -1.44 17.76
C ARG A 107 4.10 -0.77 16.64
N ARG A 108 3.64 0.47 16.84
CA ARG A 108 2.75 1.16 15.89
C ARG A 108 3.43 1.50 14.57
N ILE A 109 4.69 1.91 14.65
CA ILE A 109 5.54 2.25 13.51
C ILE A 109 6.67 1.22 13.51
N VAL A 110 7.00 0.69 12.34
CA VAL A 110 8.11 -0.27 12.20
C VAL A 110 9.43 0.48 12.25
N THR A 111 10.38 -0.03 13.05
CA THR A 111 11.75 0.50 13.18
C THR A 111 11.83 2.03 13.45
N PRO A 112 11.17 2.56 14.50
CA PRO A 112 11.34 3.94 14.91
C PRO A 112 12.74 4.12 15.54
N SER A 113 13.34 5.30 15.36
CA SER A 113 14.62 5.61 16.01
C SER A 113 14.39 6.05 17.46
N PRO A 114 15.12 5.50 18.45
CA PRO A 114 15.09 6.00 19.83
C PRO A 114 15.78 7.36 19.97
N ASP A 115 16.67 7.72 19.05
CA ASP A 115 17.43 8.98 19.08
C ASP A 115 16.64 10.17 18.48
N LEU A 116 15.38 9.96 18.11
CA LEU A 116 14.55 10.97 17.47
C LEU A 116 13.25 11.22 18.24
N LEU A 117 12.93 12.49 18.47
CA LEU A 117 11.57 12.92 18.78
C LEU A 117 10.82 13.25 17.50
N TYR A 118 9.53 12.92 17.50
CA TYR A 118 8.67 13.06 16.33
C TYR A 118 7.48 13.99 16.62
N ALA A 119 7.08 14.74 15.60
CA ALA A 119 5.80 15.44 15.56
C ALA A 119 5.17 15.21 14.19
N THR A 120 3.86 14.99 14.14
CA THR A 120 3.16 14.71 12.88
C THR A 120 1.93 15.58 12.71
N CYS A 121 1.74 16.17 11.54
CA CYS A 121 0.48 16.78 11.14
C CYS A 121 -0.06 16.05 9.92
N PHE A 122 -1.36 15.81 9.89
CA PHE A 122 -2.05 15.26 8.72
C PHE A 122 -2.89 16.34 8.08
N PHE A 123 -2.92 16.38 6.76
CA PHE A 123 -3.63 17.41 6.04
C PHE A 123 -4.53 16.85 4.95
N ASP A 124 -5.63 17.58 4.72
CA ASP A 124 -6.54 17.38 3.61
C ASP A 124 -6.79 18.73 2.93
N LEU A 125 -6.34 18.83 1.68
CA LEU A 125 -6.36 20.06 0.89
C LEU A 125 -7.70 20.25 0.13
N ALA A 126 -8.73 19.45 0.44
CA ALA A 126 -10.06 19.59 -0.17
C ALA A 126 -10.68 20.98 0.06
N ASP A 127 -10.62 21.48 1.30
CA ASP A 127 -11.26 22.76 1.68
C ASP A 127 -10.25 23.92 1.73
N GLY A 128 -9.06 23.73 1.18
CA GLY A 128 -8.07 24.79 1.02
C GLY A 128 -6.66 24.44 1.49
N PRO A 129 -5.72 25.40 1.36
CA PRO A 129 -4.33 25.24 1.79
C PRO A 129 -4.20 24.99 3.29
N ILE A 130 -3.03 24.50 3.71
CA ILE A 130 -2.64 24.50 5.12
C ILE A 130 -1.37 25.31 5.31
N ARG A 131 -1.25 26.01 6.45
CA ARG A 131 -0.05 26.72 6.87
C ARG A 131 0.68 25.94 7.95
N VAL A 132 1.98 25.78 7.76
CA VAL A 132 2.90 25.11 8.67
C VAL A 132 3.91 26.14 9.13
N THR A 133 3.98 26.37 10.44
CA THR A 133 4.96 27.30 11.02
C THR A 133 5.80 26.62 12.10
N LEU A 134 7.07 26.99 12.16
CA LEU A 134 8.01 26.60 13.22
C LEU A 134 8.84 27.82 13.61
N SER A 135 9.06 27.98 14.91
CA SER A 135 10.07 28.89 15.44
C SER A 135 10.82 28.16 16.54
N THR A 136 12.10 27.89 16.33
CA THR A 136 12.92 27.13 17.27
C THR A 136 14.35 27.65 17.32
N ASP A 137 14.94 27.63 18.50
CA ASP A 137 16.36 27.86 18.76
C ASP A 137 17.10 26.53 19.02
N TYR A 138 16.50 25.40 18.65
CA TYR A 138 17.06 24.08 18.95
C TYR A 138 18.40 23.89 18.23
N PRO A 139 19.51 23.68 18.99
CA PRO A 139 20.86 23.75 18.43
C PRO A 139 21.30 22.46 17.72
N ARG A 140 20.47 21.42 17.72
CA ARG A 140 20.76 20.11 17.10
C ARG A 140 19.90 19.90 15.87
N TYR A 141 20.21 18.82 15.15
CA TYR A 141 19.51 18.45 13.94
C TYR A 141 17.98 18.40 14.13
N TRP A 142 17.28 19.04 13.21
CA TRP A 142 15.84 18.92 13.07
C TRP A 142 15.43 18.97 11.61
N SER A 143 14.33 18.33 11.26
CA SER A 143 13.76 18.38 9.92
C SER A 143 12.25 18.35 9.94
N ILE A 144 11.65 18.97 8.93
CA ILE A 144 10.24 18.89 8.55
C ILE A 144 10.21 18.30 7.14
N ALA A 145 9.63 17.11 6.99
CA ALA A 145 9.44 16.45 5.71
C ALA A 145 7.94 16.34 5.39
N LEU A 146 7.56 16.70 4.17
CA LEU A 146 6.19 16.59 3.67
C LEU A 146 6.07 15.36 2.75
N TYR A 147 5.08 14.51 3.06
CA TYR A 147 4.80 13.27 2.36
C TYR A 147 3.41 13.29 1.73
N ALA A 148 3.33 12.88 0.48
CA ALA A 148 2.07 12.65 -0.23
C ALA A 148 1.40 11.37 0.29
N SER A 149 0.10 11.18 0.00
CA SER A 149 -0.59 9.91 0.30
C SER A 149 -0.03 8.73 -0.51
N THR A 150 0.80 8.98 -1.52
CA THR A 150 1.60 7.97 -2.24
C THR A 150 2.87 7.55 -1.50
N SER A 151 3.14 8.10 -0.30
CA SER A 151 4.39 7.94 0.47
C SER A 151 5.62 8.64 -0.13
N ASP A 152 5.45 9.44 -1.18
CA ASP A 152 6.53 10.23 -1.77
C ASP A 152 6.87 11.44 -0.90
N ASN A 153 8.16 11.65 -0.61
CA ASN A 153 8.64 12.87 0.03
C ASN A 153 8.82 13.96 -1.04
N PHE A 154 8.01 15.02 -0.96
CA PHE A 154 8.00 16.08 -1.97
C PHE A 154 8.63 17.40 -1.51
N SER A 155 8.92 17.54 -0.21
CA SER A 155 9.57 18.75 0.32
C SER A 155 10.20 18.50 1.68
N VAL A 156 11.39 19.06 1.90
CA VAL A 156 12.14 18.97 3.15
C VAL A 156 12.72 20.32 3.54
N VAL A 157 12.50 20.70 4.79
CA VAL A 157 13.15 21.83 5.47
C VAL A 157 13.89 21.29 6.70
N ASN A 158 15.06 21.80 7.02
CA ASN A 158 15.91 21.35 8.13
C ASN A 158 16.77 22.49 8.69
N ASP A 159 17.49 22.21 9.77
CA ASP A 159 18.39 23.14 10.44
C ASP A 159 19.44 23.78 9.50
N ARG A 160 19.84 23.09 8.43
CA ARG A 160 20.87 23.58 7.49
C ARG A 160 20.31 24.54 6.46
N ASN A 161 19.08 24.31 5.99
CA ASN A 161 18.44 25.17 4.99
C ASN A 161 17.55 26.26 5.60
N ALA A 162 17.30 26.21 6.90
CA ALA A 162 16.62 27.25 7.68
C ALA A 162 17.41 27.55 8.98
N PRO A 163 18.62 28.15 8.88
CA PRO A 163 19.51 28.36 10.03
C PRO A 163 18.96 29.36 11.06
N SER A 164 17.99 30.20 10.68
CA SER A 164 17.26 31.07 11.61
C SER A 164 16.31 30.32 12.54
N GLY A 165 16.08 29.02 12.28
CA GLY A 165 15.10 28.22 13.03
C GLY A 165 13.65 28.61 12.77
N ARG A 166 13.40 29.45 11.76
CA ARG A 166 12.08 29.91 11.36
C ARG A 166 11.64 29.23 10.08
N VAL A 167 10.44 28.66 10.10
CA VAL A 167 9.81 28.03 8.94
C VAL A 167 8.40 28.55 8.81
N ASP A 168 8.00 28.92 7.60
CA ASP A 168 6.64 29.27 7.25
C ASP A 168 6.33 28.73 5.86
N LEU A 169 5.57 27.64 5.81
CA LEU A 169 5.20 26.95 4.59
C LEU A 169 3.69 27.01 4.40
N THR A 170 3.24 27.25 3.19
CA THR A 170 1.85 27.05 2.80
C THR A 170 1.77 25.89 1.82
N VAL A 171 1.12 24.79 2.22
CA VAL A 171 0.92 23.62 1.37
C VAL A 171 -0.38 23.77 0.59
N VAL A 172 -0.30 23.69 -0.73
CA VAL A 172 -1.44 23.87 -1.66
C VAL A 172 -1.75 22.58 -2.41
N ALA A 173 -2.99 22.46 -2.87
CA ALA A 173 -3.50 21.28 -3.55
C ALA A 173 -2.77 21.02 -4.90
N PRO A 174 -2.79 19.77 -5.40
CA PRO A 174 -2.23 19.44 -6.71
C PRO A 174 -2.78 20.36 -7.82
N GLY A 175 -1.94 20.70 -8.80
CA GLY A 175 -2.31 21.56 -9.92
C GLY A 175 -2.20 23.07 -9.66
N HIS A 176 -1.90 23.50 -8.43
CA HIS A 176 -1.51 24.88 -8.16
C HIS A 176 -0.12 25.17 -8.74
N ASN A 177 0.09 26.43 -9.18
CA ASN A 177 1.40 26.92 -9.55
C ASN A 177 1.98 27.75 -8.39
N ALA A 178 3.04 27.25 -7.75
CA ALA A 178 3.70 27.94 -6.65
C ALA A 178 4.28 29.31 -7.07
N ALA A 179 4.82 29.42 -8.29
CA ALA A 179 5.49 30.64 -8.76
C ALA A 179 4.52 31.81 -8.97
N THR A 180 3.24 31.52 -9.21
CA THR A 180 2.19 32.54 -9.40
C THR A 180 1.25 32.64 -8.20
N SER A 181 1.57 31.97 -7.10
CA SER A 181 0.71 31.98 -5.92
C SER A 181 0.83 33.32 -5.21
N THR A 182 -0.30 33.97 -4.94
CA THR A 182 -0.37 35.19 -4.11
C THR A 182 -0.02 34.93 -2.64
N LEU A 183 0.07 33.66 -2.23
CA LEU A 183 0.48 33.24 -0.90
C LEU A 183 2.01 33.22 -0.73
N GLN A 184 2.75 33.28 -1.84
CA GLN A 184 4.21 33.34 -1.82
C GLN A 184 4.66 34.77 -1.46
N ASN A 185 5.52 34.89 -0.45
CA ASN A 185 6.18 36.15 -0.09
C ASN A 185 7.60 35.85 0.45
N ASP A 186 8.31 36.88 0.94
CA ASP A 186 9.69 36.74 1.43
C ASP A 186 9.81 35.86 2.68
N GLU A 187 8.74 35.73 3.47
CA GLU A 187 8.70 34.93 4.69
C GLU A 187 8.03 33.56 4.47
N THR A 188 6.99 33.50 3.62
CA THR A 188 6.15 32.32 3.38
C THR A 188 6.51 31.63 2.07
N ARG A 189 6.86 30.33 2.15
CA ARG A 189 7.12 29.49 0.99
C ARG A 189 5.93 28.61 0.64
N VAL A 190 5.47 28.67 -0.60
CA VAL A 190 4.41 27.81 -1.12
C VAL A 190 4.99 26.47 -1.58
N VAL A 191 4.35 25.37 -1.17
CA VAL A 191 4.71 24.00 -1.54
C VAL A 191 3.50 23.30 -2.15
N VAL A 192 3.63 22.81 -3.39
CA VAL A 192 2.57 22.08 -4.07
C VAL A 192 2.62 20.61 -3.67
N SER A 193 1.54 20.10 -3.08
CA SER A 193 1.43 18.68 -2.77
C SER A 193 1.09 17.87 -4.04
N PRO A 194 1.74 16.71 -4.28
CA PRO A 194 1.36 15.80 -5.36
C PRO A 194 -0.04 15.18 -5.20
N THR A 195 -0.54 15.12 -3.96
CA THR A 195 -1.85 14.53 -3.62
C THR A 195 -2.67 15.46 -2.74
N ARG A 196 -4.00 15.28 -2.73
CA ARG A 196 -4.92 16.06 -1.88
C ARG A 196 -4.68 15.85 -0.38
N ARG A 197 -4.42 14.60 0.02
CA ARG A 197 -4.11 14.21 1.40
C ARG A 197 -2.63 13.93 1.54
N GLY A 198 -2.10 14.12 2.73
CA GLY A 198 -0.70 13.81 3.04
C GLY A 198 -0.39 14.04 4.50
N MET A 199 0.90 14.00 4.82
CA MET A 199 1.39 14.22 6.18
C MET A 199 2.67 15.03 6.20
N LEU A 200 2.85 15.77 7.29
CA LEU A 200 4.09 16.35 7.72
C LEU A 200 4.69 15.44 8.80
N LEU A 201 5.99 15.23 8.73
CA LEU A 201 6.78 14.55 9.75
C LEU A 201 7.95 15.42 10.17
N MET A 202 7.91 15.91 11.40
CA MET A 202 9.03 16.55 12.07
C MET A 202 9.87 15.50 12.78
N ARG A 203 11.19 15.63 12.70
CA ARG A 203 12.17 14.80 13.42
C ARG A 203 13.16 15.70 14.12
N LEU A 204 13.44 15.47 15.40
CA LEU A 204 14.46 16.18 16.17
C LEU A 204 15.44 15.18 16.76
N LEU A 205 16.74 15.40 16.56
CA LEU A 205 17.80 14.57 17.14
C LEU A 205 17.92 14.84 18.63
N VAL A 206 17.72 13.82 19.46
CA VAL A 206 17.89 13.87 20.91
C VAL A 206 18.98 12.90 21.36
N ASN A 207 19.30 12.95 22.65
CA ASN A 207 20.14 12.00 23.35
C ASN A 207 19.65 11.89 24.81
N ASP A 208 20.39 11.17 25.65
CA ASP A 208 20.00 10.95 27.06
C ASP A 208 20.11 12.18 27.97
N ASP A 209 20.63 13.30 27.47
CA ASP A 209 20.73 14.54 28.23
C ASP A 209 19.32 15.16 28.46
N PRO A 210 18.86 15.30 29.72
CA PRO A 210 17.55 15.87 30.03
C PRO A 210 17.37 17.30 29.51
N ALA A 211 18.43 18.11 29.49
CA ALA A 211 18.38 19.48 28.98
C ALA A 211 18.12 19.47 27.46
N VAL A 212 18.82 18.61 26.72
CA VAL A 212 18.59 18.42 25.28
C VAL A 212 17.16 17.95 25.01
N ARG A 213 16.67 16.98 25.79
CA ARG A 213 15.28 16.48 25.64
C ARG A 213 14.24 17.55 25.92
N SER A 214 14.44 18.38 26.95
CA SER A 214 13.54 19.50 27.25
C SER A 214 13.53 20.55 26.14
N ALA A 215 14.70 20.92 25.62
CA ALA A 215 14.82 21.87 24.50
C ALA A 215 14.17 21.32 23.23
N ALA A 216 14.36 20.03 22.94
CA ALA A 216 13.71 19.36 21.83
C ALA A 216 12.18 19.33 22.00
N GLU A 217 11.67 19.14 23.21
CA GLU A 217 10.23 19.16 23.48
C GLU A 217 9.62 20.56 23.27
N VAL A 218 10.32 21.61 23.72
CA VAL A 218 9.93 23.01 23.45
C VAL A 218 9.89 23.29 21.95
N ALA A 219 10.93 22.89 21.23
CA ALA A 219 11.01 23.01 19.76
C ALA A 219 9.91 22.22 19.05
N ARG A 220 9.64 21.00 19.50
CA ARG A 220 8.60 20.12 18.95
C ARG A 220 7.21 20.73 19.13
N ARG A 221 6.95 21.38 20.26
CA ARG A 221 5.68 22.05 20.59
C ARG A 221 5.50 23.40 19.91
N SER A 222 6.58 24.02 19.43
CA SER A 222 6.48 25.28 18.68
C SER A 222 6.02 25.08 17.23
N LEU A 223 6.04 23.84 16.73
CA LEU A 223 5.45 23.50 15.44
C LEU A 223 3.94 23.73 15.47
N ARG A 224 3.42 24.39 14.43
CA ARG A 224 2.00 24.61 14.21
C ARG A 224 1.59 24.15 12.83
N CYS A 225 0.41 23.56 12.76
CA CYS A 225 -0.24 23.15 11.53
C CYS A 225 -1.69 23.63 11.59
N SER A 226 -2.02 24.65 10.81
CA SER A 226 -3.34 25.26 10.78
C SER A 226 -3.85 25.35 9.35
N ARG A 227 -5.18 25.41 9.21
CA ARG A 227 -5.80 25.82 7.95
C ARG A 227 -5.85 27.34 7.87
#